data_AF-A0A2R7NTH9-F1
#
_entry.id   AF-A0A2R7NTH9-F1
#
_cell.length_a   1.000
_cell.length_b   1.000
_cell.length_c   1.000
_cell.angle_alpha   90.00
_cell.angle_beta   90.00
_cell.angle_gamma   90.00
#
_symmetry.space_group_name_H-M   'P 1'
#
loop_
_entity.id
_entity.type
_entity.pdbx_description
1 polymer ?
#
loop_
_entity_poly.entity_id
_entity_poly.type
_entity_poly.pdbx_seq_one_letter_code
_entity_poly.pdbx_strand_id
1 'polypeptide(L)'
;MAIHVNDPAIAGRGLTSSVVRRSTPGAVPTLDLQAIQVPVLVYHHARNGCKHCQASDTPAILRGLARAPVKKLMVVHGGTYPVGDEGADQDWPGFIGIEQEAIAQITAWIQTPAP
;
A
#
# COMPACT_ATOMS: atom_id res chain seq x y z
N MET A 1 -5.15 -5.09 -17.28
CA MET A 1 -4.46 -5.10 -15.98
C MET A 1 -4.61 -3.71 -15.34
N ALA A 2 -4.93 -3.62 -14.04
CA ALA A 2 -5.33 -2.37 -13.37
C ALA A 2 -4.34 -1.20 -13.51
N ILE A 3 -3.05 -1.49 -13.70
CA ILE A 3 -1.96 -0.51 -13.84
C ILE A 3 -2.08 0.37 -15.09
N HIS A 4 -2.64 -0.18 -16.17
CA HIS A 4 -2.81 0.55 -17.44
C HIS A 4 -4.17 1.25 -17.56
N VAL A 5 -4.99 1.23 -16.51
CA VAL A 5 -6.26 1.96 -16.53
C VAL A 5 -5.95 3.45 -16.54
N ASN A 6 -6.29 4.10 -17.66
CA ASN A 6 -6.16 5.53 -17.89
C ASN A 6 -7.55 6.13 -18.11
N ASP A 7 -8.34 6.11 -17.05
CA ASP A 7 -9.68 6.71 -17.01
C ASP A 7 -9.55 8.07 -16.30
N PRO A 8 -9.95 9.19 -16.93
CA PRO A 8 -9.88 10.51 -16.30
C PRO A 8 -10.73 10.63 -15.03
N ALA A 9 -11.68 9.72 -14.78
CA ALA A 9 -12.44 9.67 -13.54
C ALA A 9 -11.62 9.14 -12.34
N ILE A 10 -10.48 8.48 -12.58
CA ILE A 10 -9.60 7.96 -11.51
C ILE A 10 -8.61 9.05 -11.10
N ALA A 11 -8.84 9.63 -9.92
CA ALA A 11 -8.00 10.71 -9.39
C ALA A 11 -6.77 10.23 -8.59
N GLY A 12 -6.65 8.93 -8.29
CA GLY A 12 -5.54 8.40 -7.48
C GLY A 12 -5.64 6.90 -7.24
N ARG A 13 -4.59 6.32 -6.66
CA ARG A 13 -4.51 4.88 -6.34
C ARG A 13 -3.96 4.66 -4.93
N GLY A 14 -4.64 3.80 -4.16
CA GLY A 14 -4.15 3.30 -2.87
C GLY A 14 -3.59 1.88 -3.03
N LEU A 15 -2.41 1.65 -2.46
CA LEU A 15 -1.75 0.35 -2.38
C LEU A 15 -1.55 0.02 -0.89
N THR A 16 -2.51 -0.72 -0.32
CA THR A 16 -2.49 -1.11 1.09
C THR A 16 -1.99 -2.54 1.25
N SER A 17 -1.10 -2.80 2.20
CA SER A 17 -0.58 -4.14 2.54
C SER A 17 -0.23 -5.02 1.31
N SER A 18 0.35 -4.41 0.29
CA SER A 18 0.56 -5.01 -1.02
C SER A 18 1.60 -6.12 -0.99
N VAL A 19 1.47 -7.10 -1.88
CA VAL A 19 2.54 -8.07 -2.14
C VAL A 19 3.71 -7.35 -2.83
N VAL A 20 4.83 -7.25 -2.12
CA VAL A 20 6.02 -6.47 -2.51
C VAL A 20 7.25 -7.32 -2.77
N ARG A 21 7.28 -8.56 -2.27
CA ARG A 21 8.42 -9.44 -2.47
C ARG A 21 8.57 -9.80 -3.95
N ARG A 22 9.64 -9.32 -4.59
CA ARG A 22 9.89 -9.46 -6.05
C ARG A 22 9.93 -10.91 -6.55
N SER A 23 10.29 -11.86 -5.71
CA SER A 23 10.28 -13.29 -6.06
C SER A 23 8.87 -13.88 -6.12
N THR A 24 7.84 -13.15 -5.66
CA THR A 24 6.45 -13.58 -5.75
C THR A 24 5.89 -13.21 -7.13
N PRO A 25 5.35 -14.16 -7.90
CA PRO A 25 4.71 -13.87 -9.18
C PRO A 25 3.63 -12.79 -9.04
N GLY A 26 3.70 -11.76 -9.89
CA GLY A 26 2.73 -10.67 -9.92
C GLY A 26 2.87 -9.65 -8.77
N ALA A 27 3.96 -9.68 -8.00
CA ALA A 27 4.21 -8.68 -6.96
C ALA A 27 4.22 -7.25 -7.53
N VAL A 28 3.70 -6.29 -6.78
CA VAL A 28 3.53 -4.90 -7.27
C VAL A 28 4.83 -4.31 -7.84
N PRO A 29 6.03 -4.50 -7.22
CA PRO A 29 7.28 -3.99 -7.76
C PRO A 29 7.78 -4.64 -9.06
N THR A 30 7.13 -5.70 -9.56
CA THR A 30 7.47 -6.35 -10.83
C THR A 30 6.56 -5.90 -11.98
N LEU A 31 5.57 -5.06 -11.70
CA LEU A 31 4.63 -4.56 -12.70
C LEU A 31 5.10 -3.25 -13.33
N ASP A 32 4.46 -2.81 -14.41
CA ASP A 32 4.80 -1.57 -15.14
C ASP A 32 4.34 -0.29 -14.39
N LEU A 33 4.88 -0.05 -13.19
CA LEU A 33 4.44 1.04 -12.31
C LEU A 33 4.63 2.45 -12.90
N GLN A 34 5.51 2.60 -13.89
CA GLN A 34 5.68 3.85 -14.64
C GLN A 34 4.47 4.21 -15.50
N ALA A 35 3.57 3.27 -15.79
CA ALA A 35 2.31 3.55 -16.48
C ALA A 35 1.31 4.31 -15.60
N ILE A 36 1.51 4.34 -14.27
CA ILE A 36 0.64 5.07 -13.35
C ILE A 36 1.01 6.55 -13.37
N GLN A 37 0.05 7.38 -13.81
CA GLN A 37 0.21 8.84 -13.95
C GLN A 37 -0.71 9.64 -13.01
N VAL A 38 -1.27 8.98 -12.00
CA VAL A 38 -2.11 9.58 -10.96
C VAL A 38 -1.39 9.51 -9.61
N PRO A 39 -1.74 10.35 -8.61
CA PRO A 39 -1.24 10.24 -7.26
C PRO A 39 -1.34 8.82 -6.69
N VAL A 40 -0.32 8.38 -5.94
CA VAL A 40 -0.31 7.05 -5.32
C VAL A 40 0.07 7.09 -3.84
N LEU A 41 -0.74 6.45 -3.01
CA LEU A 41 -0.42 6.16 -1.61
C LEU A 41 -0.02 4.70 -1.47
N VAL A 42 1.15 4.47 -0.86
CA VAL A 42 1.60 3.15 -0.41
C VAL A 42 1.48 3.12 1.10
N TYR A 43 0.66 2.22 1.65
CA TYR A 43 0.31 2.20 3.06
C TYR A 43 0.50 0.78 3.63
N HIS A 44 1.45 0.62 4.53
CA HIS A 44 1.83 -0.70 5.09
C HIS A 44 1.97 -0.64 6.61
N HIS A 45 1.61 -1.75 7.26
CA HIS A 45 1.94 -1.93 8.67
C HIS A 45 3.39 -2.41 8.84
N ALA A 46 4.13 -1.86 9.79
CA ALA A 46 5.52 -2.21 10.07
C ALA A 46 5.69 -3.67 10.52
N ARG A 47 4.68 -4.21 11.23
CA ARG A 47 4.65 -5.59 11.75
C ARG A 47 3.83 -6.53 10.88
N ASN A 48 3.62 -6.21 9.61
CA ASN A 48 2.86 -7.07 8.71
C ASN A 48 3.48 -8.49 8.67
N GLY A 49 2.75 -9.49 9.17
CA GLY A 49 3.20 -10.88 9.27
C GLY A 49 3.28 -11.61 7.92
N CYS A 50 2.68 -11.06 6.86
CA CYS A 50 2.77 -11.62 5.52
C CYS A 50 4.23 -11.57 5.02
N LYS A 51 4.82 -12.75 4.80
CA LYS A 51 6.20 -12.94 4.28
C LYS A 51 6.43 -12.31 2.90
N HIS A 52 5.37 -11.93 2.19
CA HIS A 52 5.42 -11.31 0.87
C HIS A 52 5.10 -9.81 0.89
N CYS A 53 4.68 -9.27 2.04
CA CYS A 53 4.10 -7.92 2.17
C CYS A 53 4.95 -7.00 3.06
N GLN A 54 6.21 -7.38 3.31
CA GLN A 54 7.09 -6.72 4.29
C GLN A 54 7.31 -5.24 3.96
N ALA A 55 7.11 -4.36 4.94
CA ALA A 55 7.24 -2.92 4.77
C ALA A 55 8.63 -2.50 4.23
N SER A 56 9.68 -3.25 4.55
CA SER A 56 11.05 -3.04 4.06
C SER A 56 11.20 -3.10 2.54
N ASP A 57 10.30 -3.80 1.84
CA ASP A 57 10.34 -3.97 0.38
C ASP A 57 9.54 -2.88 -0.37
N THR A 58 8.70 -2.11 0.34
CA THR A 58 7.87 -1.04 -0.23
C THR A 58 8.62 0.10 -0.94
N PRO A 59 9.89 0.45 -0.60
CA PRO A 59 10.64 1.44 -1.38
C PRO A 59 10.81 1.08 -2.86
N ALA A 60 10.70 -0.21 -3.21
CA ALA A 60 10.72 -0.64 -4.62
C ALA A 60 9.50 -0.15 -5.41
N ILE A 61 8.32 -0.03 -4.78
CA ILE A 61 7.12 0.55 -5.40
C ILE A 61 7.39 2.02 -5.74
N LEU A 62 7.91 2.80 -4.77
CA LEU A 62 8.13 4.24 -4.94
C LEU A 62 9.13 4.54 -6.06
N ARG A 63 10.13 3.68 -6.24
CA ARG A 63 11.07 3.76 -7.37
C ARG A 63 10.38 3.52 -8.71
N GLY A 64 9.46 2.54 -8.78
CA GLY A 64 8.71 2.24 -10.01
C GLY A 64 7.68 3.30 -10.40
N LEU A 65 7.14 4.04 -9.42
CA LEU A 65 6.20 5.16 -9.61
C LEU A 65 6.91 6.42 -10.14
N ALA A 66 7.62 6.31 -11.25
CA ALA A 66 8.43 7.40 -11.81
C ALA A 66 7.59 8.53 -12.42
N ARG A 67 6.37 8.22 -12.88
CA ARG A 67 5.45 9.18 -13.51
C ARG A 67 4.26 9.59 -12.62
N ALA A 68 4.21 9.08 -11.40
CA ALA A 68 3.19 9.51 -10.45
C ALA A 68 3.50 10.95 -9.99
N PRO A 69 2.57 11.92 -10.14
CA PRO A 69 2.81 13.32 -9.78
C PRO A 69 3.00 13.51 -8.27
N VAL A 70 2.37 12.65 -7.46
CA VAL A 70 2.53 12.58 -6.01
C VAL A 70 2.65 11.10 -5.63
N LYS A 71 3.63 10.77 -4.80
CA LYS A 71 3.77 9.43 -4.23
C LYS A 71 4.17 9.52 -2.77
N LYS A 72 3.49 8.76 -1.92
CA LYS A 72 3.72 8.74 -0.48
C LYS A 72 3.86 7.31 0.02
N LEU A 73 4.83 7.10 0.91
CA LEU A 73 4.92 5.90 1.73
C LEU A 73 4.52 6.23 3.16
N MET A 74 3.52 5.54 3.67
CA MET A 74 3.19 5.51 5.09
C MET A 74 3.45 4.10 5.63
N VAL A 75 4.43 4.00 6.53
CA VAL A 75 4.65 2.78 7.32
C VAL A 75 4.16 3.07 8.72
N VAL A 76 3.12 2.35 9.15
CA VAL A 76 2.45 2.59 10.42
C VAL A 76 2.78 1.53 11.46
N HIS A 77 2.60 1.91 12.71
CA HIS A 77 2.90 1.10 13.90
C HIS A 77 1.70 1.13 14.84
N GLY A 78 1.75 0.33 15.91
CA GLY A 78 0.69 0.29 16.91
C GLY A 78 -0.15 -0.97 16.76
N GLY A 79 -1.44 -0.85 17.06
CA GLY A 79 -2.44 -1.92 16.99
C GLY A 79 -2.32 -3.01 18.05
N THR A 80 -3.21 -3.98 17.99
CA THR A 80 -3.28 -5.09 18.96
C THR A 80 -2.63 -6.34 18.42
N TYR A 81 -2.14 -7.21 19.31
CA TYR A 81 -1.66 -8.52 18.87
C TYR A 81 -2.78 -9.28 18.15
N PRO A 82 -2.49 -9.90 17.00
CA PRO A 82 -3.46 -10.74 16.32
C PRO A 82 -3.95 -11.85 17.22
N VAL A 83 -5.24 -12.18 17.08
CA VAL A 83 -5.86 -13.28 17.79
C VAL A 83 -6.49 -14.18 16.72
N GLY A 84 -6.00 -15.42 16.59
CA GLY A 84 -6.47 -16.36 15.57
C GLY A 84 -5.38 -16.86 14.63
N ASP A 85 -5.81 -17.52 13.54
CA ASP A 85 -4.94 -18.10 12.53
C ASP A 85 -4.31 -17.04 11.61
N GLU A 86 -3.06 -17.28 11.17
CA GLU A 86 -2.33 -16.41 10.24
C GLU A 86 -3.15 -16.19 8.94
N GLY A 87 -3.56 -14.96 8.69
CA GLY A 87 -4.28 -14.53 7.47
C GLY A 87 -5.76 -14.21 7.65
N ALA A 88 -6.30 -14.23 8.88
CA ALA A 88 -7.65 -13.73 9.15
C ALA A 88 -7.72 -12.19 9.11
N ASP A 89 -8.92 -11.61 8.98
CA ASP A 89 -9.17 -10.16 9.01
C ASP A 89 -8.64 -9.48 10.30
N GLN A 90 -8.32 -10.27 11.32
CA GLN A 90 -7.81 -9.86 12.63
C GLN A 90 -6.27 -9.95 12.73
N ASP A 91 -5.56 -9.70 11.64
CA ASP A 91 -4.09 -9.69 11.61
C ASP A 91 -3.53 -8.29 11.26
N TRP A 92 -2.21 -8.10 11.48
CA TRP A 92 -1.48 -6.89 11.14
C TRP A 92 -1.65 -6.35 9.70
N PRO A 93 -1.79 -7.17 8.63
CA PRO A 93 -2.12 -6.67 7.30
C PRO A 93 -3.46 -5.93 7.25
N GLY A 94 -4.40 -6.28 8.13
CA GLY A 94 -5.72 -5.66 8.32
C GLY A 94 -5.70 -4.45 9.26
N PHE A 95 -4.54 -4.03 9.77
CA PHE A 95 -4.39 -2.87 10.66
C PHE A 95 -5.15 -3.02 11.99
N ILE A 96 -5.21 -4.24 12.53
CA ILE A 96 -5.95 -4.55 13.74
C ILE A 96 -5.61 -3.60 14.91
N GLY A 97 -6.64 -3.03 15.53
CA GLY A 97 -6.52 -2.11 16.67
C GLY A 97 -6.10 -0.68 16.30
N ILE A 98 -5.86 -0.38 15.02
CA ILE A 98 -5.63 0.97 14.49
C ILE A 98 -6.46 1.23 13.22
N GLU A 99 -7.57 0.53 13.03
CA GLU A 99 -8.39 0.58 11.81
C GLU A 99 -8.93 2.00 11.58
N GLN A 100 -9.45 2.63 12.63
CA GLN A 100 -9.96 4.01 12.56
C GLN A 100 -8.86 5.01 12.26
N GLU A 101 -7.66 4.81 12.83
CA GLU A 101 -6.50 5.65 12.52
C GLU A 101 -6.07 5.46 11.06
N ALA A 102 -6.03 4.22 10.57
CA ALA A 102 -5.70 3.91 9.19
C ALA A 102 -6.70 4.52 8.21
N ILE A 103 -8.00 4.41 8.49
CA ILE A 103 -9.06 5.06 7.71
C ILE A 103 -8.83 6.58 7.70
N ALA A 104 -8.63 7.19 8.86
CA ALA A 104 -8.42 8.64 8.96
C ALA A 104 -7.19 9.11 8.16
N GLN A 105 -6.06 8.40 8.26
CA GLN A 105 -4.84 8.75 7.53
C GLN A 105 -4.99 8.60 6.02
N ILE A 106 -5.61 7.49 5.57
CA ILE A 106 -5.87 7.25 4.14
C ILE A 106 -6.84 8.29 3.59
N THR A 107 -7.94 8.58 4.28
CA THR A 107 -8.92 9.58 3.87
C THR A 107 -8.33 10.99 3.83
N ALA A 108 -7.53 11.37 4.84
CA ALA A 108 -6.84 12.66 4.86
C ALA A 108 -5.92 12.81 3.64
N TRP A 109 -5.18 11.74 3.29
CA TRP A 109 -4.35 11.76 2.09
C TRP A 109 -5.17 11.82 0.80
N ILE A 110 -6.29 11.11 0.71
CA ILE A 110 -7.19 11.18 -0.46
C ILE A 110 -7.72 12.61 -0.66
N GLN A 111 -8.10 13.30 0.42
CA GLN A 111 -8.61 14.67 0.39
C GLN A 111 -7.54 15.69 0.01
N THR A 112 -6.28 15.46 0.39
CA THR A 112 -5.17 16.36 0.09
C THR A 112 -3.90 15.57 -0.19
N PRO A 113 -3.75 15.01 -1.41
CA PRO A 113 -2.59 14.20 -1.75
C PRO A 113 -1.30 15.02 -1.69
N ALA A 114 -0.42 14.61 -0.79
CA ALA A 114 0.92 15.18 -0.63
C ALA A 114 1.96 14.06 -0.48
N PRO A 115 3.26 14.33 -0.75
CA PRO A 115 4.33 13.36 -0.55
C PRO A 115 4.46 12.81 0.88
#